data_AF-A0A444V3E4-F1
#
_entry.id   AF-A0A444V3E4-F1
#
_cell.length_a   1.000
_cell.length_b   1.000
_cell.length_c   1.000
_cell.angle_alpha   90.00
_cell.angle_beta   90.00
_cell.angle_gamma   90.00
#
_symmetry.space_group_name_H-M   'P 1'
#
loop_
_entity.id
_entity.type
_entity.pdbx_description
1 polymer ?
#
loop_
_entity_poly.entity_id
_entity_poly.type
_entity_poly.pdbx_seq_one_letter_code
_entity_poly.pdbx_strand_id
1 'polypeptide(L)'
;MDWTIRGRKYYIDHNTNTTHWSHPLEREGLPPGWEKVESAEFGVYYVDHINKRAQYRHPCAPSVPRYDQPPPLPPPVTYQPRQADRNQPVLVPANPYHTAEIPDWLQVYARAPLKYDHILKWELFQLVDLDTYQGMLKLLFMKELERIVKSYEAYRQALLSELETRKQRQQWYAQQHSKNFTGNM
;
A
#
# COMPACT_ATOMS: atom_id res chain seq x y z
N MET A 1 -6.66 -18.79 -37.71
CA MET A 1 -5.85 -18.35 -36.55
C MET A 1 -5.04 -17.19 -37.00
N ASP A 2 -5.07 -16.10 -36.25
CA ASP A 2 -4.53 -14.83 -36.71
C ASP A 2 -3.68 -14.15 -35.64
N TRP A 3 -2.92 -13.17 -36.10
CA TRP A 3 -2.04 -12.36 -35.27
C TRP A 3 -2.51 -10.92 -35.33
N THR A 4 -2.61 -10.29 -34.17
CA THR A 4 -2.82 -8.83 -34.11
C THR A 4 -1.61 -8.11 -34.68
N ILE A 5 -1.81 -6.86 -35.12
CA ILE A 5 -0.73 -5.96 -35.57
C ILE A 5 0.41 -5.76 -34.54
N ARG A 6 0.15 -6.11 -33.26
CA ARG A 6 1.11 -6.07 -32.15
C ARG A 6 1.76 -7.44 -31.87
N GLY A 7 1.57 -8.42 -32.74
CA GLY A 7 2.16 -9.76 -32.60
C GLY A 7 1.51 -10.66 -31.54
N ARG A 8 0.34 -10.29 -31.00
CA ARG A 8 -0.42 -11.15 -30.08
C ARG A 8 -1.34 -12.08 -30.87
N LYS A 9 -1.28 -13.38 -30.60
CA LYS A 9 -2.09 -14.43 -31.24
C LYS A 9 -3.55 -14.36 -30.77
N TYR A 10 -4.50 -14.56 -31.67
CA TYR A 10 -5.93 -14.71 -31.36
C TYR A 10 -6.59 -15.78 -32.24
N TYR A 11 -7.69 -16.33 -31.74
CA TYR A 11 -8.44 -17.43 -32.34
C TYR A 11 -9.82 -16.91 -32.75
N ILE A 12 -10.22 -17.19 -33.98
CA ILE A 12 -11.53 -16.81 -34.51
C ILE A 12 -12.39 -18.06 -34.49
N ASP A 13 -13.50 -18.00 -33.75
CA ASP A 13 -14.54 -19.01 -33.82
C ASP A 13 -15.50 -18.64 -34.95
N HIS A 14 -15.43 -19.38 -36.07
CA HIS A 14 -16.27 -19.16 -37.25
C HIS A 14 -17.70 -19.69 -37.08
N ASN A 15 -17.99 -20.48 -36.04
CA ASN A 15 -19.33 -20.97 -35.76
C ASN A 15 -20.17 -19.93 -35.00
N THR A 16 -19.52 -19.14 -34.14
CA THR A 16 -20.18 -18.11 -33.32
C THR A 16 -19.81 -16.68 -33.71
N ASN A 17 -18.91 -16.51 -34.69
CA ASN A 17 -18.36 -15.23 -35.12
C ASN A 17 -17.76 -14.40 -33.96
N THR A 18 -17.07 -15.07 -33.04
CA THR A 18 -16.42 -14.45 -31.89
C THR A 18 -14.91 -14.63 -31.92
N THR A 19 -14.19 -13.70 -31.33
CA THR A 19 -12.71 -13.75 -31.23
C THR A 19 -12.28 -13.99 -29.80
N HIS A 20 -11.36 -14.95 -29.62
CA HIS A 20 -10.86 -15.36 -28.32
C HIS A 20 -9.34 -15.22 -28.26
N TRP A 21 -8.81 -14.88 -27.09
CA TRP A 21 -7.37 -14.76 -26.83
C TRP A 21 -6.72 -16.09 -26.48
N SER A 22 -7.50 -17.09 -26.07
CA SER A 22 -7.09 -18.43 -25.69
C SER A 22 -7.62 -19.47 -26.67
N HIS A 23 -6.87 -20.56 -26.90
CA HIS A 23 -7.31 -21.61 -27.81
C HIS A 23 -8.44 -22.43 -27.16
N PRO A 24 -9.55 -22.74 -27.85
CA PRO A 24 -10.63 -23.57 -27.29
C PRO A 24 -10.24 -25.02 -26.92
N LEU A 25 -9.04 -25.47 -27.30
CA LEU A 25 -8.46 -26.79 -26.96
C LEU A 25 -7.29 -26.67 -25.96
N GLU A 26 -6.87 -25.46 -25.59
CA GLU A 26 -5.98 -25.26 -24.45
C GLU A 26 -6.79 -25.51 -23.18
N ARG A 27 -6.72 -26.75 -22.67
CA ARG A 27 -7.09 -27.07 -21.28
C ARG A 27 -6.28 -26.15 -20.35
N GLU A 28 -6.91 -25.05 -19.93
CA GLU A 28 -6.59 -24.23 -18.75
C GLU A 28 -5.11 -23.82 -18.53
N GLY A 29 -4.28 -23.69 -19.58
CA GLY A 29 -2.90 -23.20 -19.43
C GLY A 29 -2.00 -24.06 -18.52
N LEU A 30 -2.34 -25.34 -18.33
CA LEU A 30 -1.58 -26.27 -17.52
C LEU A 30 -0.44 -26.90 -18.33
N PRO A 31 0.74 -27.14 -17.73
CA PRO A 31 1.83 -27.85 -18.40
C PRO A 31 1.43 -29.28 -18.79
N PRO A 32 2.14 -29.93 -19.73
CA PRO A 32 1.88 -31.31 -20.10
C PRO A 32 1.90 -32.24 -18.87
N GLY A 33 0.89 -33.10 -18.76
CA GLY A 33 0.75 -34.05 -17.65
C GLY A 33 0.08 -33.49 -16.40
N TRP A 34 -0.29 -32.21 -16.39
CA TRP A 34 -1.05 -31.59 -15.30
C TRP A 34 -2.55 -31.59 -15.60
N GLU A 35 -3.35 -31.89 -14.58
CA GLU A 35 -4.81 -31.91 -14.65
C GLU A 35 -5.39 -31.18 -13.46
N LYS A 36 -6.31 -30.24 -13.71
CA LYS A 36 -7.12 -29.63 -12.64
C LYS A 36 -8.27 -30.57 -12.29
N VAL A 37 -8.45 -30.79 -11.00
CA VAL A 37 -9.53 -31.60 -10.43
C VAL A 37 -10.31 -30.74 -9.46
N GLU A 38 -11.64 -30.76 -9.58
CA GLU A 38 -12.55 -30.09 -8.66
C GLU A 38 -13.26 -31.15 -7.83
N SER A 39 -12.99 -31.17 -6.52
CA SER A 39 -13.67 -32.06 -5.57
C SER A 39 -14.60 -31.25 -4.67
N ALA A 40 -15.80 -31.78 -4.42
CA ALA A 40 -16.74 -31.18 -3.47
C ALA A 40 -16.18 -31.16 -2.03
N GLU A 41 -15.28 -32.08 -1.69
CA GLU A 41 -14.69 -32.19 -0.34
C GLU A 41 -13.40 -31.38 -0.20
N PHE A 42 -12.55 -31.37 -1.23
CA PHE A 42 -11.20 -30.79 -1.17
C PHE A 42 -11.03 -29.53 -2.03
N GLY A 43 -12.09 -29.07 -2.69
CA GLY A 43 -12.03 -27.91 -3.59
C GLY A 43 -11.20 -28.19 -4.85
N VAL A 44 -10.63 -27.13 -5.42
CA VAL A 44 -9.84 -27.19 -6.66
C VAL A 44 -8.38 -27.53 -6.34
N TYR A 45 -7.86 -28.59 -6.97
CA TYR A 45 -6.45 -28.98 -6.88
C TYR A 45 -5.90 -29.43 -8.24
N TYR A 46 -4.57 -29.41 -8.38
CA TYR A 46 -3.86 -29.72 -9.62
C TYR A 46 -3.03 -30.99 -9.41
N VAL A 47 -3.25 -31.97 -10.27
CA VAL A 47 -2.61 -33.29 -10.25
C VAL A 47 -1.57 -33.35 -11.36
N ASP A 48 -0.33 -33.63 -10.98
CA ASP A 48 0.77 -33.96 -11.87
C ASP A 48 0.84 -35.49 -12.03
N HIS A 49 0.46 -35.97 -13.21
CA HIS A 49 0.46 -37.39 -13.56
C HIS A 49 1.85 -37.94 -13.90
N ILE A 50 2.83 -37.06 -14.15
CA ILE A 50 4.23 -37.42 -14.44
C ILE A 50 4.95 -37.70 -13.13
N ASN A 51 4.83 -36.79 -12.16
CA ASN A 51 5.49 -36.91 -10.85
C ASN A 51 4.63 -37.60 -9.78
N LYS A 52 3.39 -37.98 -10.12
CA LYS A 52 2.39 -38.57 -9.20
C LYS A 52 2.21 -37.72 -7.93
N ARG A 53 2.03 -36.40 -8.13
CA ARG A 53 1.85 -35.43 -7.04
C ARG A 53 0.59 -34.62 -7.24
N ALA A 54 -0.01 -34.15 -6.15
CA ALA A 54 -1.12 -33.21 -6.19
C ALA A 54 -0.77 -31.96 -5.37
N GLN A 55 -1.20 -30.80 -5.84
CA GLN A 55 -0.99 -29.52 -5.16
C GLN A 55 -2.18 -28.59 -5.38
N TYR A 56 -2.46 -27.75 -4.39
CA TYR A 56 -3.54 -26.75 -4.50
C TYR A 56 -3.15 -25.52 -5.33
N ARG A 57 -1.85 -25.25 -5.49
CA ARG A 57 -1.37 -24.11 -6.30
C ARG A 57 -1.27 -24.50 -7.77
N HIS A 58 -1.64 -23.57 -8.66
CA HIS A 58 -1.47 -23.77 -10.09
C HIS A 58 0.03 -23.93 -10.43
N PRO A 59 0.44 -24.89 -11.29
CA PRO A 59 1.85 -25.15 -11.58
C PRO A 59 2.59 -23.96 -12.22
N CYS A 60 1.87 -23.10 -12.94
CA CYS A 60 2.39 -21.85 -13.48
C CYS A 60 2.10 -20.62 -12.60
N ALA A 61 1.60 -20.79 -11.36
CA ALA A 61 1.39 -19.65 -10.47
C ALA A 61 2.73 -19.01 -10.10
N PRO A 62 2.87 -17.67 -10.16
CA PRO A 62 4.05 -17.00 -9.63
C PRO A 62 4.23 -17.41 -8.17
N SER A 63 5.48 -17.67 -7.77
CA SER A 63 5.80 -18.00 -6.38
C SER A 63 5.45 -16.81 -5.50
N VAL A 64 4.25 -16.84 -4.91
CA VAL A 64 3.89 -15.87 -3.88
C VAL A 64 4.86 -16.10 -2.73
N PRO A 65 5.72 -15.13 -2.38
CA PRO A 65 6.55 -15.24 -1.18
C PRO A 65 5.61 -15.52 -0.01
N ARG A 66 5.90 -16.56 0.76
CA ARG A 66 5.18 -16.83 2.01
C ARG A 66 5.46 -15.66 2.95
N TYR A 67 4.54 -14.72 3.04
CA TYR A 67 4.62 -13.59 3.97
C TYR A 67 4.51 -14.01 5.45
N ASP A 68 4.21 -15.28 5.73
CA ASP A 68 4.11 -15.82 7.10
C ASP A 68 5.46 -16.23 7.71
N GLN A 69 6.56 -16.21 6.96
CA GLN A 69 7.88 -16.53 7.51
C GLN A 69 8.70 -15.24 7.63
N PRO A 70 9.07 -14.80 8.85
CA PRO A 70 10.07 -13.76 9.00
C PRO A 70 11.32 -14.22 8.23
N PRO A 71 11.95 -13.36 7.41
CA PRO A 71 13.21 -13.70 6.80
C PRO A 71 14.19 -14.10 7.92
N PRO A 72 15.04 -15.14 7.73
CA PRO A 72 16.08 -15.44 8.69
C PRO A 72 16.88 -14.16 8.92
N LEU A 73 16.99 -13.77 10.19
CA LEU A 73 17.74 -12.58 10.59
C LEU A 73 19.14 -12.66 9.96
N PRO A 74 19.59 -11.65 9.21
CA PRO A 74 20.98 -11.62 8.78
C PRO A 74 21.88 -11.70 10.03
N PRO A 75 23.08 -12.31 9.93
CA PRO A 75 24.03 -12.29 11.03
C PRO A 75 24.23 -10.85 11.49
N PRO A 76 24.45 -10.59 12.79
CA PRO A 76 24.61 -9.24 13.31
C PRO A 76 25.72 -8.55 12.52
N VAL A 77 25.31 -7.60 11.67
CA VAL A 77 26.25 -6.74 10.97
C VAL A 77 26.82 -5.85 12.08
N THR A 78 28.02 -6.16 12.53
CA THR A 78 28.82 -5.21 13.29
C THR A 78 28.94 -3.99 12.38
N TYR A 79 28.19 -2.93 12.69
CA TYR A 79 28.29 -1.66 12.00
C TYR A 79 29.71 -1.13 12.24
N GLN A 80 30.65 -1.50 11.38
CA GLN A 80 31.83 -0.69 11.17
C GLN A 80 31.36 0.48 10.31
N PRO A 81 31.38 1.73 10.81
CA PRO A 81 31.11 2.88 9.97
C PRO A 81 32.17 2.85 8.86
N ARG A 82 31.74 2.46 7.66
CA ARG A 82 32.55 2.55 6.45
C ARG A 82 32.90 4.03 6.33
N GLN A 83 34.19 4.36 6.43
CA GLN A 83 34.64 5.71 6.14
C GLN A 83 34.11 6.06 4.76
N ALA A 84 33.18 6.99 4.72
CA ALA A 84 32.56 7.39 3.49
C ALA A 84 33.64 8.12 2.70
N ASP A 85 34.11 7.51 1.62
CA ASP A 85 34.70 8.23 0.49
C ASP A 85 33.58 9.05 -0.15
N ARG A 86 33.14 10.07 0.59
CA ARG A 86 31.99 10.92 0.31
C ARG A 86 32.46 12.04 -0.61
N ASN A 87 32.91 11.68 -1.81
CA ASN A 87 33.33 12.66 -2.81
C ASN A 87 32.26 13.03 -3.83
N GLN A 88 30.99 12.62 -3.67
CA GLN A 88 29.85 13.30 -4.29
C GLN A 88 28.60 13.30 -3.40
N PRO A 89 27.99 14.46 -3.12
CA PRO A 89 26.62 14.51 -2.63
C PRO A 89 25.69 14.13 -3.80
N VAL A 90 25.14 12.92 -3.80
CA VAL A 90 24.04 12.55 -4.71
C VAL A 90 22.80 13.33 -4.25
N LEU A 91 22.53 14.45 -4.90
CA LEU A 91 21.33 15.24 -4.67
C LEU A 91 20.13 14.51 -5.30
N VAL A 92 19.27 13.94 -4.46
CA VAL A 92 17.97 13.46 -4.92
C VAL A 92 17.04 14.68 -5.04
N PRO A 93 16.44 14.91 -6.21
CA PRO A 93 15.53 16.04 -6.39
C PRO A 93 14.30 15.89 -5.48
N ALA A 94 13.74 17.02 -5.05
CA ALA A 94 12.49 17.03 -4.33
C ALA A 94 11.39 16.36 -5.17
N ASN A 95 10.39 15.79 -4.50
CA ASN A 95 9.26 15.17 -5.17
C ASN A 95 8.62 16.17 -6.16
N PRO A 96 8.56 15.82 -7.46
CA PRO A 96 8.11 16.74 -8.51
C PRO A 96 6.67 17.22 -8.33
N TYR A 97 5.86 16.52 -7.52
CA TYR A 97 4.47 16.87 -7.28
C TYR A 97 4.28 17.91 -6.17
N HIS A 98 5.32 18.30 -5.44
CA HIS A 98 5.19 19.30 -4.37
C HIS A 98 4.65 20.65 -4.86
N THR A 99 4.89 21.00 -6.13
CA THR A 99 4.42 22.23 -6.78
C THR A 99 3.36 21.98 -7.87
N ALA A 100 2.99 20.73 -8.12
CA ALA A 100 2.01 20.41 -9.16
C ALA A 100 0.60 20.74 -8.66
N GLU A 101 -0.19 21.42 -9.49
CA GLU A 101 -1.61 21.66 -9.23
C GLU A 101 -2.35 20.32 -9.34
N ILE A 102 -2.83 19.83 -8.19
CA ILE A 102 -3.58 18.57 -8.14
C ILE A 102 -4.98 18.82 -8.70
N PRO A 103 -5.41 18.09 -9.75
CA PRO A 103 -6.73 18.28 -10.34
C PRO A 103 -7.86 18.16 -9.33
N ASP A 104 -8.87 19.04 -9.43
CA ASP A 104 -9.98 19.09 -8.47
C ASP A 104 -10.74 17.77 -8.39
N TRP A 105 -10.95 17.10 -9.52
CA TRP A 105 -11.64 15.80 -9.56
C TRP A 105 -10.90 14.75 -8.72
N LEU A 106 -9.56 14.82 -8.65
CA LEU A 106 -8.76 13.89 -7.87
C LEU A 106 -8.87 14.19 -6.37
N GLN A 107 -9.02 15.47 -5.99
CA GLN A 107 -9.32 15.86 -4.61
C GLN A 107 -10.72 15.40 -4.18
N VAL A 108 -11.70 15.45 -5.09
CA VAL A 108 -13.06 14.93 -4.84
C VAL A 108 -13.00 13.41 -4.66
N TYR A 109 -12.28 12.71 -5.55
CA TYR A 109 -12.07 11.27 -5.44
C TYR A 109 -11.41 10.87 -4.11
N ALA A 110 -10.35 11.56 -3.69
CA ALA A 110 -9.66 11.27 -2.43
C ALA A 110 -10.56 11.40 -1.18
N ARG A 111 -11.60 12.24 -1.25
CA ARG A 111 -12.58 12.43 -0.16
C ARG A 111 -13.83 11.56 -0.32
N ALA A 112 -13.98 10.88 -1.46
CA ALA A 112 -15.16 10.10 -1.76
C ALA A 112 -15.21 8.83 -0.90
N PRO A 113 -16.41 8.41 -0.44
CA PRO A 113 -16.57 7.11 0.20
C PRO A 113 -16.16 5.95 -0.70
N LEU A 114 -15.54 4.91 -0.11
CA LEU A 114 -15.09 3.70 -0.82
C LEU A 114 -16.19 2.99 -1.63
N LYS A 115 -17.45 3.13 -1.23
CA LYS A 115 -18.60 2.58 -1.99
C LYS A 115 -18.69 3.13 -3.42
N TYR A 116 -18.09 4.28 -3.71
CA TYR A 116 -18.03 4.87 -5.05
C TYR A 116 -16.65 4.69 -5.71
N ASP A 117 -15.79 3.80 -5.21
CA ASP A 117 -14.47 3.63 -5.84
C ASP A 117 -14.60 2.99 -7.25
N HIS A 118 -15.50 2.02 -7.37
CA HIS A 118 -15.74 1.25 -8.60
C HIS A 118 -16.31 2.06 -9.78
N ILE A 119 -16.82 3.28 -9.57
CA ILE A 119 -17.32 4.11 -10.67
C ILE A 119 -16.17 4.70 -11.51
N LEU A 120 -14.97 4.78 -10.95
CA LEU A 120 -13.80 5.27 -11.67
C LEU A 120 -13.09 4.12 -12.38
N LYS A 121 -13.13 4.14 -13.72
CA LYS A 121 -12.51 3.11 -14.55
C LYS A 121 -11.06 3.45 -14.85
N TRP A 122 -10.15 3.07 -13.95
CA TRP A 122 -8.71 3.33 -14.08
C TRP A 122 -8.07 2.72 -15.35
N GLU A 123 -8.64 1.64 -15.87
CA GLU A 123 -8.18 0.97 -17.10
C GLU A 123 -8.30 1.85 -18.36
N LEU A 124 -9.06 2.94 -18.30
CA LEU A 124 -9.20 3.89 -19.41
C LEU A 124 -8.04 4.90 -19.51
N PHE A 125 -7.20 4.98 -18.48
CA PHE A 125 -6.06 5.90 -18.42
C PHE A 125 -4.76 5.24 -18.89
N GLN A 126 -3.82 6.06 -19.37
CA GLN A 126 -2.49 5.55 -19.70
C GLN A 126 -1.70 5.25 -18.42
N LEU A 127 -0.78 4.29 -18.50
CA LEU A 127 0.03 3.88 -17.34
C LEU A 127 0.83 5.05 -16.74
N VAL A 128 1.36 5.93 -17.58
CA VAL A 128 2.10 7.14 -17.15
C VAL A 128 1.23 8.12 -16.35
N ASP A 129 -0.04 8.26 -16.75
CA ASP A 129 -0.99 9.13 -16.04
C ASP A 129 -1.34 8.52 -14.68
N LEU A 130 -1.48 7.20 -14.60
CA LEU A 130 -1.74 6.48 -13.35
C LEU A 130 -0.60 6.65 -12.34
N ASP A 131 0.66 6.56 -12.77
CA ASP A 131 1.82 6.82 -11.90
C ASP A 131 1.81 8.26 -11.36
N THR A 132 1.42 9.21 -12.20
CA THR A 132 1.28 10.62 -11.85
C THR A 132 0.17 10.82 -10.80
N TYR A 133 -1.02 10.30 -11.05
CA TYR A 133 -2.16 10.39 -10.13
C TYR A 133 -1.89 9.68 -8.80
N GLN A 134 -1.21 8.53 -8.83
CA GLN A 134 -0.79 7.83 -7.61
C GLN A 134 0.16 8.67 -6.76
N GLY A 135 1.11 9.36 -7.39
CA GLY A 135 2.00 10.31 -6.71
C GLY A 135 1.24 11.46 -6.06
N MET A 136 0.25 12.02 -6.77
CA MET A 136 -0.61 13.09 -6.26
C MET A 136 -1.51 12.63 -5.10
N LEU A 137 -2.07 11.41 -5.17
CA LEU A 137 -2.86 10.83 -4.07
C LEU A 137 -2.01 10.60 -2.82
N LYS A 138 -0.78 10.11 -2.97
CA LYS A 138 0.18 10.01 -1.87
C LYS A 138 0.47 11.38 -1.25
N LEU A 139 0.61 12.43 -2.07
CA LEU A 139 0.80 13.79 -1.58
C LEU A 139 -0.41 14.30 -0.79
N LEU A 140 -1.64 14.08 -1.29
CA LEU A 140 -2.87 14.45 -0.56
C LEU A 140 -2.96 13.73 0.79
N PHE A 141 -2.67 12.42 0.81
CA PHE A 141 -2.62 11.64 2.02
C PHE A 141 -1.61 12.20 3.03
N MET A 142 -0.39 12.52 2.58
CA MET A 142 0.64 13.08 3.46
C MET A 142 0.24 14.45 4.02
N LYS A 143 -0.43 15.30 3.22
CA LYS A 143 -0.96 16.59 3.69
C LYS A 143 -2.06 16.40 4.74
N GLU A 144 -2.96 15.44 4.54
CA GLU A 144 -4.01 15.15 5.51
C GLU A 144 -3.42 14.60 6.82
N LEU A 145 -2.46 13.68 6.72
CA LEU A 145 -1.75 13.13 7.86
C LEU A 145 -1.02 14.23 8.64
N GLU A 146 -0.32 15.14 7.97
CA GLU A 146 0.35 16.28 8.60
C GLU A 146 -0.65 17.15 9.37
N ARG A 147 -1.81 17.46 8.77
CA ARG A 147 -2.88 18.23 9.41
C ARG A 147 -3.40 17.52 10.67
N ILE A 148 -3.64 16.22 10.59
CA ILE A 148 -4.08 15.41 11.72
C ILE A 148 -3.04 15.48 12.83
N VAL A 149 -1.78 15.16 12.53
CA VAL A 149 -0.69 15.18 13.52
C VAL A 149 -0.57 16.56 14.19
N LYS A 150 -0.56 17.65 13.42
CA LYS A 150 -0.52 19.02 13.97
C LYS A 150 -1.70 19.31 14.91
N SER A 151 -2.90 18.86 14.56
CA SER A 151 -4.09 19.06 15.40
C SER A 151 -3.97 18.34 16.75
N TYR A 152 -3.44 17.12 16.75
CA TYR A 152 -3.23 16.35 17.98
C TYR A 152 -2.07 16.89 18.81
N GLU A 153 -0.99 17.36 18.17
CA GLU A 153 0.09 18.05 18.87
C GLU A 153 -0.40 19.34 19.54
N ALA A 154 -1.19 20.15 18.84
CA ALA A 154 -1.79 21.34 19.43
C ALA A 154 -2.70 21.00 20.61
N TYR A 155 -3.53 19.96 20.48
CA TYR A 155 -4.39 19.49 21.57
C TYR A 155 -3.58 18.98 22.77
N ARG A 156 -2.52 18.21 22.52
CA ARG A 156 -1.59 17.74 23.55
C ARG A 156 -0.97 18.92 24.31
N GLN A 157 -0.49 19.94 23.59
CA GLN A 157 0.09 21.14 24.22
C GLN A 157 -0.95 21.90 25.05
N ALA A 158 -2.19 22.01 24.57
CA ALA A 158 -3.26 22.65 25.33
C ALA A 158 -3.55 21.92 26.65
N LEU A 159 -3.58 20.58 26.64
CA LEU A 159 -3.74 19.77 27.85
C LEU A 159 -2.59 19.95 28.84
N LEU A 160 -1.35 19.95 28.34
CA LEU A 160 -0.17 20.17 29.19
C LEU A 160 -0.16 21.57 29.82
N SER A 161 -0.52 22.59 29.05
CA SER A 161 -0.66 23.97 29.53
C SER A 161 -1.74 24.09 30.62
N GLU A 162 -2.89 23.44 30.43
CA GLU A 162 -3.97 23.44 31.41
C GLU A 162 -3.56 22.72 32.71
N LEU A 163 -2.87 21.59 32.61
CA LEU A 163 -2.33 20.87 33.77
C LEU A 163 -1.35 21.72 34.58
N GLU A 164 -0.41 22.38 33.91
CA GLU A 164 0.57 23.25 34.57
C GLU A 164 -0.11 24.47 35.22
N THR A 165 -1.09 25.06 34.54
CA THR A 165 -1.89 26.17 35.08
C THR A 165 -2.61 25.76 36.37
N ARG A 166 -3.21 24.57 36.41
CA ARG A 166 -3.87 24.04 37.61
C ARG A 166 -2.89 23.79 38.74
N LYS A 167 -1.72 23.23 38.45
CA LYS A 167 -0.66 22.97 39.42
C LYS A 167 -0.15 24.27 40.05
N GLN A 168 0.15 25.30 39.24
CA GLN A 168 0.57 26.61 39.74
C GLN A 168 -0.51 27.25 40.60
N ARG A 169 -1.77 27.17 40.19
CA ARG A 169 -2.91 27.67 40.97
C ARG A 169 -3.02 26.98 42.33
N GLN A 170 -2.87 25.66 42.39
CA GLN A 170 -2.88 24.92 43.65
C GLN A 170 -1.72 25.33 44.56
N GLN A 171 -0.51 25.46 44.02
CA GLN A 171 0.66 25.93 44.77
C GLN A 171 0.46 27.35 45.31
N TRP A 172 -0.14 28.23 44.51
CA TRP A 172 -0.46 29.60 44.93
C TRP A 172 -1.40 29.61 46.14
N TYR A 173 -2.49 28.84 46.10
CA TYR A 173 -3.39 28.72 47.26
C TYR A 173 -2.70 28.12 48.49
N ALA A 174 -1.88 27.07 48.32
CA ALA A 174 -1.15 26.46 49.42
C ALA A 174 -0.17 27.45 50.10
N GLN A 175 0.51 28.29 49.32
CA GLN A 175 1.43 29.31 49.86
C GLN A 175 0.69 30.43 50.61
N GLN A 176 -0.50 30.84 50.13
CA GLN A 176 -1.34 31.82 50.83
C GLN A 176 -1.79 31.29 52.20
N HIS A 177 -2.23 30.03 52.27
CA HIS A 177 -2.58 29.39 53.54
C HIS A 177 -1.37 29.28 54.50
N SER A 178 -0.18 28.97 53.99
CA SER A 178 1.04 28.92 54.81
C SER A 178 1.44 30.29 55.37
N LYS A 179 1.36 31.37 54.57
CA LYS A 179 1.67 32.74 55.03
C LYS A 179 0.67 33.27 56.07
N ASN A 180 -0.60 32.95 55.92
CA ASN A 180 -1.63 33.36 56.89
C ASN A 180 -1.49 32.64 58.24
N PHE A 181 -0.87 31.46 58.27
CA PHE A 181 -0.64 30.71 59.51
C PHE A 181 0.58 31.22 60.28
N THR A 182 1.59 31.79 59.61
CA THR A 182 2.81 32.32 60.23
C THR A 182 2.71 33.79 60.65
N GLY A 183 1.74 34.55 60.14
CA GLY A 183 1.54 35.97 60.51
C GLY A 183 0.67 36.22 61.75
N ASN A 184 0.23 35.17 62.44
CA ASN A 184 -0.69 35.26 63.60
C ASN A 184 -0.08 34.74 64.91
N MET A 185 1.26 34.67 65.00
CA MET A 185 2.03 34.50 66.24
C MET A 185 2.92 35.72 66.45
#